data_AF-A0A7K9T198-F1
#
_entry.id   AF-A0A7K9T198-F1
#
_cell.length_a   1.000
_cell.length_b   1.000
_cell.length_c   1.000
_cell.angle_alpha   90.00
_cell.angle_beta   90.00
_cell.angle_gamma   90.00
#
_symmetry.space_group_name_H-M   'P 1'
#
loop_
_entity.id
_entity.type
_entity.pdbx_description
1 polymer ?
#
loop_
_entity_poly.entity_id
_entity_poly.type
_entity_poly.pdbx_seq_one_letter_code
_entity_poly.pdbx_strand_id
1 'polypeptide(L)' 'HAGERPHACSKCGESFGWSSDLAAHQRVHGGERPYQCPQCGKSFDRSSHLTTHLRAHLGERPYRCGDCGRSF' A
#
# COMPACT_ATOMS: atom_id res chain seq x y z
N HIS A 1 6.30 -20.62 12.22
CA HIS A 1 5.94 -19.44 13.02
C HIS A 1 4.45 -19.23 12.91
N ALA A 2 3.70 -19.34 14.01
CA ALA A 2 2.33 -18.89 14.02
C ALA A 2 2.36 -17.39 13.74
N GLY A 3 1.68 -16.95 12.68
CA GLY A 3 1.58 -15.54 12.31
C GLY A 3 0.71 -14.82 13.32
N GLU A 4 1.25 -14.56 14.51
CA GLU A 4 0.55 -13.78 15.52
C GLU A 4 0.28 -12.38 14.96
N ARG A 5 -0.99 -11.99 15.01
CA ARG A 5 -1.49 -10.67 14.59
C ARG A 5 -2.04 -9.98 15.84
N PRO A 6 -1.19 -9.45 16.74
CA PRO A 6 -1.63 -8.92 18.03
C PRO A 6 -2.41 -7.60 17.91
N HIS A 7 -2.35 -6.92 16.75
CA HIS A 7 -2.94 -5.60 16.58
C HIS A 7 -4.30 -5.68 15.91
N ALA A 8 -5.39 -5.77 16.69
CA ALA A 8 -6.76 -5.82 16.18
C ALA A 8 -7.39 -4.44 15.96
N CYS A 9 -8.10 -4.28 14.85
CA CYS A 9 -8.92 -3.10 14.58
C CYS A 9 -10.23 -3.17 15.38
N SER A 10 -10.48 -2.17 16.22
CA SER A 10 -11.70 -2.11 17.04
C SER A 10 -12.99 -1.93 16.24
N LYS A 11 -12.91 -1.44 14.99
CA LYS A 11 -14.09 -1.19 14.14
C LYS A 11 -14.56 -2.43 13.38
N CYS A 12 -13.64 -3.28 12.91
CA CYS A 12 -13.96 -4.42 12.02
C CYS A 12 -13.39 -5.76 12.50
N GLY A 13 -12.60 -5.78 13.58
CA GLY A 13 -11.99 -6.99 14.14
C GLY A 13 -10.79 -7.53 13.35
N GLU A 14 -10.38 -6.89 12.25
CA GLU A 14 -9.24 -7.34 11.48
C GLU A 14 -7.93 -7.15 12.27
N SER A 15 -7.15 -8.22 12.38
CA SER A 15 -5.88 -8.21 13.12
C SER A 15 -4.70 -7.92 12.22
N PHE A 16 -3.60 -7.37 12.73
CA PHE A 16 -2.39 -7.07 11.97
C PHE A 16 -1.14 -7.52 12.74
N GLY A 17 -0.09 -7.90 12.00
CA GLY A 17 1.19 -8.30 12.58
C GLY A 17 1.99 -7.10 13.14
N TRP A 18 1.77 -5.91 12.58
CA TRP A 18 2.43 -4.67 12.99
C TRP A 18 1.42 -3.55 13.29
N SER A 19 1.75 -2.71 14.27
CA SER A 19 0.93 -1.56 14.65
C SER A 19 0.83 -0.51 13.54
N SER A 20 1.89 -0.36 12.72
CA SER A 20 1.90 0.52 11.54
C SER A 20 0.86 0.10 10.49
N ASP A 21 0.65 -1.20 10.29
CA ASP A 21 -0.37 -1.72 9.38
C ASP A 21 -1.77 -1.46 9.90
N LEU A 22 -2.00 -1.66 11.21
CA LEU A 22 -3.26 -1.31 11.86
C LEU A 22 -3.55 0.20 11.72
N ALA A 23 -2.56 1.05 11.99
CA ALA A 23 -2.70 2.50 11.86
C ALA A 23 -3.02 2.94 10.42
N ALA A 24 -2.38 2.32 9.42
CA ALA A 24 -2.71 2.56 8.02
C ALA A 24 -4.12 2.04 7.68
N HIS A 25 -4.50 0.86 8.16
CA HIS A 25 -5.84 0.29 7.97
C HIS A 25 -6.94 1.18 8.54
N GLN A 26 -6.72 1.79 9.71
CA GLN A 26 -7.69 2.69 10.33
C GLN A 26 -8.08 3.87 9.42
N ARG A 27 -7.18 4.30 8.53
CA ARG A 27 -7.46 5.36 7.53
C ARG A 27 -8.55 4.95 6.55
N VAL A 28 -8.70 3.66 6.25
CA VAL A 28 -9.76 3.14 5.37
C VAL A 28 -11.14 3.43 5.96
N HIS A 29 -11.30 3.32 7.28
CA HIS A 29 -12.56 3.64 7.94
C HIS A 29 -12.86 5.15 8.00
N GLY A 30 -11.83 5.99 7.98
CA GLY A 30 -11.97 7.45 7.95
C GLY A 30 -12.02 8.04 6.55
N GLY A 31 -11.71 7.25 5.52
CA GLY A 31 -11.50 7.76 4.17
C GLY A 31 -10.25 8.66 4.03
N GLU A 32 -9.36 8.66 5.02
CA GLU A 32 -8.16 9.49 5.01
C GLU A 32 -7.16 8.98 3.97
N ARG A 33 -6.80 9.85 3.02
CA ARG A 33 -5.86 9.54 1.94
C ARG A 33 -4.83 10.66 1.84
N PRO A 34 -3.86 10.73 2.78
CA PRO A 34 -2.93 11.85 2.87
C PRO A 34 -1.93 11.93 1.71
N TYR A 35 -1.74 10.84 0.96
CA TYR A 35 -0.75 10.79 -0.11
C TYR A 35 -1.39 11.06 -1.47
N GLN A 36 -1.33 12.31 -1.93
CA GLN A 36 -1.90 12.71 -3.22
C GLN A 36 -0.88 12.60 -4.36
N CYS A 37 -1.31 12.07 -5.50
CA CYS A 37 -0.55 12.10 -6.74
C CYS A 37 -0.56 13.52 -7.32
N PRO A 38 0.61 14.16 -7.48
CA PRO A 38 0.69 15.52 -8.03
C PRO A 38 0.33 15.59 -9.52
N GLN A 39 0.36 14.46 -10.24
CA GLN A 39 0.09 14.44 -11.68
C GLN A 39 -1.39 14.30 -12.03
N CYS A 40 -2.15 13.51 -11.27
CA CYS A 40 -3.56 13.22 -11.57
C CYS A 40 -4.52 13.46 -10.40
N GLY A 41 -4.02 13.96 -9.26
CA GLY A 41 -4.82 14.28 -8.08
C GLY A 41 -5.36 13.08 -7.29
N LYS A 42 -5.09 11.84 -7.74
CA LYS A 42 -5.51 10.62 -7.03
C LYS A 42 -4.80 10.48 -5.69
N SER A 43 -5.55 10.25 -4.62
CA SER A 43 -5.00 10.10 -3.27
C SER A 43 -4.87 8.64 -2.84
N PHE A 44 -3.98 8.35 -1.90
CA PHE A 44 -3.71 7.01 -1.36
C PHE A 44 -3.61 7.05 0.16
N ASP A 45 -3.93 5.92 0.79
CA ASP A 45 -3.85 5.68 2.22
C ASP A 45 -2.42 5.37 2.69
N ARG A 46 -1.55 4.87 1.80
CA ARG A 46 -0.14 4.53 2.05
C ARG A 46 0.81 5.18 1.05
N SER A 47 2.00 5.57 1.51
CA SER A 47 3.04 6.16 0.66
C SER A 47 3.57 5.17 -0.38
N SER A 48 3.73 3.90 -0.01
CA SER A 48 4.16 2.84 -0.94
C SER A 48 3.20 2.64 -2.11
N HIS A 49 1.90 2.82 -1.88
CA HIS A 49 0.89 2.80 -2.94
C HIS A 49 1.05 3.99 -3.88
N LEU A 50 1.27 5.21 -3.35
CA LEU A 50 1.57 6.38 -4.17
C LEU A 50 2.86 6.19 -4.99
N THR A 51 3.94 5.70 -4.38
CA THR A 51 5.20 5.45 -5.09
C THR A 51 5.01 4.47 -6.24
N THR A 52 4.30 3.36 -6.01
CA THR A 52 4.01 2.37 -7.06
C THR A 52 3.14 2.96 -8.16
N HIS A 53 2.15 3.79 -7.79
CA HIS A 53 1.32 4.51 -8.74
C HIS A 53 2.13 5.49 -9.61
N LEU A 54 3.09 6.21 -9.03
CA LEU A 54 3.96 7.14 -9.78
C LEU A 54 4.83 6.41 -10.82
N ARG A 55 5.25 5.17 -10.54
CA ARG A 55 5.99 4.35 -11.53
C ARG A 55 5.15 4.09 -12.80
N ALA A 56 3.84 3.92 -12.65
CA ALA A 56 2.94 3.73 -13.78
C ALA A 56 2.86 4.99 -14.68
N HIS A 57 3.01 6.18 -14.11
CA HIS A 57 3.10 7.42 -14.89
C HIS A 57 4.41 7.52 -15.67
N LEU A 58 5.52 7.06 -15.09
CA LEU A 58 6.84 7.07 -15.73
C LEU A 58 7.06 5.88 -16.69
N GLY A 59 6.14 4.92 -16.71
CA GLY A 59 6.32 3.66 -17.45
C GLY A 59 7.48 2.81 -16.92
N GLU A 60 7.92 3.04 -15.68
CA GLU A 60 9.00 2.29 -15.07
C GLU A 60 8.57 0.84 -14.82
N ARG A 61 9.40 -0.11 -15.28
CA ARG A 61 9.20 -1.55 -15.09
C ARG A 61 10.47 -2.16 -14.49
N PRO A 62 10.69 -1.99 -13.18
CA PRO A 62 11.96 -2.32 -12.53
C PRO A 62 12.24 -3.82 -12.49
N TYR A 63 11.19 -4.65 -12.56
CA TYR A 63 11.32 -6.09 -12.37
C TYR A 63 11.44 -6.76 -13.73
N ARG A 64 12.56 -7.42 -14.00
CA ARG A 64 12.74 -8.17 -15.26
C ARG A 64 12.76 -9.66 -14.98
N CYS A 65 11.93 -10.41 -15.69
CA CYS A 65 12.00 -11.87 -15.67
C CYS A 65 13.27 -12.33 -16.40
N GLY A 66 14.09 -13.15 -15.74
CA GLY A 66 15.30 -13.72 -16.32
C GLY A 66 15.02 -14.70 -17.45
N ASP A 67 13.98 -15.54 -17.32
CA ASP A 67 13.65 -16.59 -18.28
C ASP A 67 13.05 -16.06 -19.60
N CYS A 68 12.11 -15.11 -19.52
CA CYS A 68 11.42 -14.59 -20.71
C CYS A 68 11.82 -13.15 -21.09
N GLY A 69 12.68 -12.50 -20.30
CA GLY A 69 13.18 -11.15 -20.57
C GLY A 69 12.16 -10.02 -20.43
N ARG A 70 10.89 -10.31 -20.11
CA ARG A 70 9.82 -9.31 -19.94
C ARG A 70 10.04 -8.50 -18.66
N SER A 71 9.89 -7.18 -18.76
CA SER A 71 9.88 -6.27 -17.62
C SER A 71 8.47 -6.15 -17.03
N PHE A 72 8.32 -5.81 -15.75
CA PHE A 72 7.07 -5.62 -15.01
C PHE A 72 7.19 -4.42 -14.08
#